data_AF-X0Y248-F1
#
_entry.id   AF-X0Y248-F1
#
_cell.length_a   1.000
_cell.length_b   1.000
_cell.length_c   1.000
_cell.angle_alpha   90.00
_cell.angle_beta   90.00
_cell.angle_gamma   90.00
#
_symmetry.space_group_name_H-M   'P 1'
#
loop_
_entity.id
_entity.type
_entity.pdbx_description
1 polymer ?
#
loop_
_entity_poly.entity_id
_entity_poly.type
_entity_poly.pdbx_seq_one_letter_code
_entity_poly.pdbx_strand_id
1 'polypeptide(L)'
;EVAVDTETGQVEILKLITCYDVGKAINPFSVEGQMEGGSIYGMGYALTEEVIMEKGITMTPSFAEYIIPTSVDVPDVKAILVESGGGLGP
;
A
#
# COMPACT_ATOMS: atom_id res chain seq x y z
N GLU A 1 4.01 -3.27 11.08
CA GLU A 1 3.63 -3.99 12.33
C GLU A 1 2.14 -4.25 12.27
N VAL A 2 1.71 -5.43 12.70
CA VAL A 2 0.31 -5.86 12.60
C VAL A 2 -0.13 -6.53 13.89
N ALA A 3 -1.41 -6.40 14.21
CA ALA A 3 -2.12 -7.24 15.17
C ALA A 3 -3.02 -8.22 14.41
N VAL A 4 -3.17 -9.43 14.95
CA VAL A 4 -4.06 -10.44 14.38
C VAL A 4 -4.97 -10.95 15.48
N ASP A 5 -6.27 -10.87 15.24
CA ASP A 5 -7.25 -11.58 16.06
C ASP A 5 -7.24 -13.06 15.66
N THR A 6 -6.84 -13.93 16.59
CA THR A 6 -6.71 -15.37 16.34
C THR A 6 -8.05 -16.11 16.27
N GLU A 7 -9.13 -15.53 16.77
CA GLU A 7 -10.46 -16.13 16.70
C GLU A 7 -11.13 -15.84 15.35
N THR A 8 -10.95 -14.63 14.81
CA THR A 8 -11.59 -14.18 13.56
C THR A 8 -10.69 -14.22 12.35
N GLY A 9 -9.36 -14.21 12.55
CA GLY A 9 -8.37 -14.04 11.50
C GLY A 9 -8.23 -12.59 10.99
N GLN A 10 -8.93 -11.63 11.61
CA GLN A 10 -8.84 -10.22 11.22
C GLN A 10 -7.45 -9.67 11.49
N VAL A 11 -6.89 -8.95 10.51
CA VAL A 11 -5.57 -8.31 10.60
C VAL A 11 -5.73 -6.80 10.65
N GLU A 12 -5.12 -6.17 11.64
CA GLU A 12 -5.06 -4.71 11.78
C GLU A 12 -3.61 -4.25 11.58
N ILE A 13 -3.40 -3.25 10.72
CA ILE A 13 -2.07 -2.65 10.55
C ILE A 13 -1.87 -1.54 11.59
N LEU A 14 -1.02 -1.80 12.57
CA LEU A 14 -0.70 -0.85 13.63
C LEU A 14 0.31 0.21 13.20
N LYS A 15 1.21 -0.15 12.27
CA LYS A 15 2.30 0.74 11.85
C LYS A 15 2.81 0.39 10.46
N LEU A 16 2.88 1.40 9.59
CA LEU A 16 3.44 1.29 8.25
C LEU A 16 4.58 2.30 8.08
N ILE A 17 5.80 1.81 7.88
CA ILE A 17 6.99 2.63 7.62
C ILE A 17 7.58 2.15 6.30
N THR A 18 7.83 3.08 5.37
CA THR A 18 8.51 2.78 4.11
C THR A 18 9.74 3.64 3.95
N CYS A 19 10.76 3.07 3.31
CA CYS A 19 12.03 3.73 3.07
C CYS A 19 12.49 3.41 1.66
N TYR A 20 12.64 4.43 0.82
CA TYR A 20 13.09 4.25 -0.55
C TYR A 20 14.26 5.19 -0.85
N ASP A 21 15.29 4.65 -1.50
CA ASP A 21 16.29 5.46 -2.19
C ASP A 21 15.73 5.87 -3.55
N VAL A 22 15.51 7.17 -3.72
CA VAL A 22 14.95 7.75 -4.95
C VAL A 22 16.01 8.43 -5.80
N GLY A 23 17.29 8.28 -5.45
CA GLY A 23 18.39 8.99 -6.10
C GLY A 23 18.33 10.48 -5.79
N LYS A 24 17.59 11.24 -6.61
CA LYS A 24 17.30 12.66 -6.40
C LYS A 24 15.79 12.90 -6.46
N ALA A 25 15.21 13.37 -5.36
CA ALA A 25 13.83 13.79 -5.32
C ALA A 25 13.70 15.17 -5.99
N ILE A 26 13.14 15.19 -7.20
CA ILE A 26 12.83 16.43 -7.93
C ILE A 26 11.76 17.23 -7.17
N ASN A 27 10.73 16.54 -6.67
CA ASN A 27 9.69 17.10 -5.82
C ASN A 27 9.45 16.15 -4.62
N PRO A 28 10.07 16.43 -3.46
CA PRO A 28 9.96 15.57 -2.27
C PRO A 28 8.52 15.31 -1.84
N PHE A 29 7.65 16.32 -1.89
CA PHE A 29 6.24 16.18 -1.49
C PHE A 29 5.48 15.20 -2.40
N SER A 30 5.69 15.29 -3.70
CA SER A 30 5.09 14.33 -4.64
C SER A 30 5.65 12.93 -4.48
N VAL A 31 6.95 12.80 -4.18
CA VAL A 31 7.57 11.51 -3.89
C VAL A 31 6.95 10.91 -2.64
N GLU A 32 6.85 11.65 -1.54
CA GLU A 32 6.19 11.19 -0.30
C GLU A 32 4.76 10.69 -0.57
N GLY A 33 3.94 11.44 -1.32
CA GLY A 33 2.60 11.00 -1.69
C GLY A 33 2.57 9.71 -2.53
N GLN A 34 3.54 9.50 -3.41
CA GLN A 34 3.68 8.22 -4.13
C GLN A 34 4.10 7.08 -3.20
N MET A 35 4.99 7.34 -2.24
CA MET A 35 5.40 6.35 -1.25
C MET A 35 4.21 5.93 -0.38
N GLU A 36 3.41 6.89 0.09
CA GLU A 36 2.20 6.64 0.86
C GLU A 36 1.18 5.85 0.04
N GLY A 37 0.82 6.34 -1.15
CA GLY A 37 -0.15 5.69 -2.03
C GLY A 37 0.26 4.27 -2.43
N GLY A 38 1.53 4.07 -2.78
CA GLY A 38 2.07 2.74 -3.10
C GLY A 38 2.05 1.78 -1.91
N SER A 39 2.29 2.29 -0.70
CA SER A 39 2.22 1.50 0.53
C SER A 39 0.78 1.04 0.83
N ILE A 40 -0.20 1.93 0.63
CA ILE A 40 -1.63 1.63 0.79
C ILE A 40 -2.10 0.63 -0.26
N TYR A 41 -1.65 0.77 -1.51
CA TYR A 41 -1.95 -0.20 -2.56
C TYR A 41 -1.39 -1.59 -2.25
N GLY A 42 -0.14 -1.64 -1.75
CA GLY A 42 0.46 -2.90 -1.28
C GLY A 42 -0.29 -3.52 -0.09
N MET A 43 -0.84 -2.69 0.80
CA MET A 43 -1.68 -3.14 1.90
C MET A 43 -2.99 -3.78 1.39
N GLY A 44 -3.69 -3.12 0.46
CA GLY A 44 -4.90 -3.68 -0.16
C GLY A 44 -4.61 -5.01 -0.84
N TYR A 45 -3.57 -5.05 -1.67
CA TYR A 45 -3.10 -6.28 -2.33
C TYR A 45 -2.80 -7.42 -1.35
N ALA A 46 -2.23 -7.12 -0.19
CA ALA A 46 -1.85 -8.13 0.78
C ALA A 46 -3.02 -8.67 1.62
N LEU A 47 -4.06 -7.87 1.84
CA LEU A 47 -5.08 -8.17 2.86
C LEU A 47 -6.51 -8.29 2.34
N THR A 48 -6.90 -7.54 1.31
CA THR A 48 -8.33 -7.37 0.95
C THR A 48 -8.63 -7.54 -0.53
N GLU A 49 -7.69 -7.21 -1.41
CA GLU A 49 -7.93 -7.17 -2.85
C GLU A 49 -7.75 -8.57 -3.49
N GLU A 50 -8.83 -9.11 -4.07
CA GLU A 50 -8.80 -10.37 -4.79
C GLU A 50 -9.70 -10.35 -6.02
N VAL A 51 -9.13 -10.69 -7.19
CA VAL A 51 -9.91 -10.95 -8.41
C VAL A 51 -10.26 -12.43 -8.48
N ILE A 52 -11.52 -12.76 -8.19
CA ILE A 52 -12.01 -14.13 -8.27
C ILE A 52 -12.56 -14.37 -9.67
N MET A 53 -12.09 -15.43 -10.35
CA MET A 53 -12.57 -15.81 -11.68
C MET A 53 -13.14 -17.22 -11.67
N GLU A 54 -14.35 -17.36 -12.22
CA GLU A 54 -15.01 -18.65 -12.41
C GLU A 54 -15.43 -18.82 -13.87
N LYS A 55 -14.99 -19.92 -14.51
CA LYS A 55 -15.34 -20.24 -15.91
C LYS A 55 -15.08 -19.08 -16.89
N GLY A 56 -14.05 -18.27 -16.62
CA GLY A 56 -13.67 -17.11 -17.43
C GLY A 56 -14.46 -15.83 -17.15
N ILE A 57 -15.31 -15.81 -16.11
CA ILE A 57 -16.10 -14.65 -15.69
C ILE A 57 -15.58 -14.15 -14.33
N THR A 58 -15.43 -12.85 -14.17
CA THR A 58 -15.03 -12.23 -12.90
C THR A 58 -16.19 -12.20 -11.92
N MET A 59 -15.98 -12.73 -10.71
CA MET A 59 -16.96 -12.78 -9.63
C MET A 59 -16.88 -11.57 -8.69
N THR A 60 -15.81 -10.78 -8.77
CA THR A 60 -15.62 -9.52 -8.03
C THR A 60 -15.57 -8.30 -8.97
N PRO A 61 -16.62 -8.02 -9.77
CA PRO A 61 -16.58 -7.02 -10.83
C PRO A 61 -16.75 -5.56 -10.35
N SER A 62 -17.18 -5.33 -9.12
CA SER A 62 -17.40 -3.99 -8.57
C SER A 62 -16.63 -3.80 -7.26
N PHE A 63 -16.49 -2.54 -6.82
CA PHE A 63 -15.83 -2.22 -5.54
C PHE A 63 -16.64 -2.62 -4.30
N ALA A 64 -17.86 -3.13 -4.46
CA ALA A 64 -18.58 -3.76 -3.37
C ALA A 64 -18.06 -5.17 -3.08
N GLU A 65 -17.51 -5.86 -4.09
CA GLU A 65 -16.95 -7.21 -3.95
C GLU A 65 -15.41 -7.22 -3.99
N TYR A 66 -14.79 -6.33 -4.77
CA TYR A 66 -13.35 -6.09 -4.78
C TYR A 66 -13.00 -5.03 -3.73
N ILE A 67 -12.60 -5.49 -2.54
CA ILE A 67 -12.47 -4.63 -1.37
C ILE A 67 -11.16 -3.85 -1.42
N ILE A 68 -11.26 -2.56 -1.76
CA ILE A 68 -10.16 -1.61 -1.70
C ILE A 68 -10.15 -0.96 -0.31
N PRO A 69 -8.98 -0.75 0.31
CA PRO A 69 -8.88 -0.05 1.59
C PRO A 69 -9.52 1.34 1.57
N THR A 70 -10.22 1.68 2.65
CA THR A 70 -10.77 3.01 2.88
C THR A 70 -9.86 3.83 3.80
N SER A 71 -10.16 5.12 3.99
CA SER A 71 -9.35 5.98 4.86
C SER A 71 -9.38 5.57 6.34
N VAL A 72 -10.34 4.75 6.78
CA VAL A 72 -10.37 4.25 8.17
C VAL A 72 -9.53 2.99 8.37
N ASP A 73 -9.19 2.29 7.27
CA ASP A 73 -8.35 1.08 7.31
C ASP A 73 -6.85 1.42 7.27
N VAL A 74 -6.52 2.64 6.83
CA VAL A 74 -5.15 3.09 6.60
C VAL A 74 -4.59 3.73 7.87
N PRO A 75 -3.50 3.18 8.46
CA PRO A 75 -2.78 3.85 9.54
C PRO A 75 -1.92 5.00 9.00
N ASP A 76 -1.39 5.83 9.90
CA ASP A 76 -0.38 6.82 9.52
C ASP A 76 0.82 6.13 8.85
N VAL A 77 1.08 6.49 7.59
CA VAL A 77 2.20 5.97 6.80
C VAL A 77 3.40 6.87 6.99
N LYS A 78 4.48 6.34 7.57
CA LYS A 78 5.74 7.07 7.70
C LYS A 78 6.64 6.80 6.49
N ALA A 79 6.71 7.75 5.57
CA ALA A 79 7.66 7.75 4.47
C ALA A 79 9.04 8.26 4.90
N ILE A 80 10.09 7.51 4.58
CA ILE A 80 11.50 7.90 4.78
C ILE A 80 12.16 7.97 3.40
N LEU A 81 12.38 9.19 2.93
CA LEU A 81 13.03 9.46 1.66
C LEU A 81 14.55 9.43 1.84
N VAL A 82 15.23 8.63 1.00
CA VAL A 82 16.69 8.56 0.96
C VAL A 82 17.18 9.05 -0.41
N GLU A 83 18.23 9.87 -0.42
CA GLU A 83 18.90 10.35 -1.63
C GLU A 83 20.36 9.88 -1.62
N SER A 84 20.74 9.01 -2.57
CA SER A 84 22.14 8.55 -2.71
C SER A 84 23.01 9.45 -3.61
N GLY A 85 22.42 10.29 -4.47
CA GLY A 85 23.11 11.33 -5.25
C GLY A 85 24.14 10.85 -6.30
N GLY A 86 24.34 9.54 -6.46
CA GLY A 86 25.34 8.96 -7.39
C GLY A 86 24.76 8.43 -8.72
N GLY A 87 23.47 8.64 -8.97
CA GLY A 87 22.79 8.12 -10.16
C GLY A 87 23.13 8.89 -11.44
N LEU A 88 22.99 8.23 -12.60
CA LEU A 88 23.11 8.86 -13.93
C LEU A 88 21.85 9.65 -14.34
N GLY A 89 20.82 9.65 -13.50
CA GLY A 89 19.58 10.39 -13.72
C GLY A 89 19.76 11.90 -13.57
N PRO A 90 18.73 12.69 -13.90
CA PRO A 90 18.69 14.11 -13.55
C PRO A 90 18.80 14.33 -12.03
#